data_AF-A0A356N7A7-F1
#
_entry.id   AF-A0A356N7A7-F1
#
_cell.length_a   1.000
_cell.length_b   1.000
_cell.length_c   1.000
_cell.angle_alpha   90.00
_cell.angle_beta   90.00
_cell.angle_gamma   90.00
#
_symmetry.space_group_name_H-M   'P 1'
#
loop_
_entity.id
_entity.type
_entity.pdbx_description
1 polymer ?
#
loop_
_entity_poly.entity_id
_entity_poly.type
_entity_poly.pdbx_seq_one_letter_code
_entity_poly.pdbx_strand_id
1 'polypeptide(L)' 'MIPSFADPLKYYHPDIVINDISQVSQNSPGRLYVIPYGEAIHGIDHQKILETNGYTFQYSRDYRQLSLQYWER' A
#
# COMPACT_ATOMS: atom_id res chain seq x y z
N MET A 1 3.74 -0.99 2.94
CA MET A 1 3.18 -1.65 4.15
C MET A 1 4.29 -1.78 5.17
N ILE A 2 3.98 -1.77 6.47
CA ILE A 2 5.00 -1.94 7.52
C ILE A 2 5.33 -3.44 7.66
N PRO A 3 6.61 -3.85 7.65
CA PRO A 3 7.01 -5.26 7.58
C PRO A 3 6.48 -6.16 8.71
N SER A 4 6.18 -5.61 9.89
CA SER A 4 5.65 -6.38 11.03
C SER A 4 4.24 -6.92 10.81
N PHE A 5 3.51 -6.43 9.80
CA PHE A 5 2.17 -6.91 9.44
C PHE A 5 2.19 -7.84 8.22
N ALA A 6 3.38 -8.15 7.71
CA ALA A 6 3.59 -8.95 6.51
C ALA A 6 3.45 -10.46 6.73
N ASP A 7 3.55 -10.93 7.97
CA ASP A 7 3.69 -12.36 8.28
C ASP A 7 2.55 -13.25 7.75
N PRO A 8 1.26 -12.87 7.87
CA PRO A 8 0.19 -13.66 7.29
C PRO A 8 0.25 -13.68 5.76
N LEU A 9 0.57 -12.54 5.13
CA LEU A 9 0.70 -12.45 3.67
C LEU A 9 1.86 -13.30 3.16
N LYS A 10 3.02 -13.24 3.80
CA LYS A 10 4.18 -14.08 3.46
C LYS A 10 3.91 -15.57 3.67
N TYR A 11 3.09 -15.93 4.67
CA TYR A 11 2.72 -17.30 4.94
C TYR A 11 1.81 -17.89 3.84
N TYR A 12 0.78 -17.16 3.42
CA TYR A 12 -0.16 -17.64 2.40
C TYR A 12 0.30 -17.41 0.95
N HIS A 13 1.09 -16.37 0.73
CA HIS A 13 1.57 -15.93 -0.59
C HIS A 13 3.04 -15.47 -0.49
N PRO A 14 3.99 -16.42 -0.41
CA PRO A 14 5.42 -16.11 -0.25
C PRO A 14 6.03 -15.39 -1.45
N ASP A 15 5.35 -15.40 -2.59
CA ASP A 15 5.68 -14.71 -3.83
C ASP A 15 5.40 -13.20 -3.79
N ILE A 16 4.61 -12.72 -2.83
CA ILE A 16 4.28 -11.29 -2.70
C ILE A 16 5.46 -10.54 -2.06
N VAL A 17 6.03 -9.59 -2.82
CA VAL A 17 7.05 -8.67 -2.32
C VAL A 17 6.39 -7.50 -1.60
N ILE A 18 6.64 -7.40 -0.29
CA ILE A 18 6.09 -6.34 0.55
C ILE A 18 7.15 -5.24 0.71
N ASN A 19 6.86 -4.07 0.13
CA ASN A 19 7.73 -2.90 0.21
C ASN A 19 7.21 -1.90 1.25
N ASP A 20 8.15 -1.19 1.88
CA ASP A 20 7.84 -0.03 2.72
C ASP A 20 7.29 1.10 1.83
N ILE A 21 6.24 1.76 2.30
CA ILE A 21 5.58 2.81 1.52
C ILE A 21 6.43 4.07 1.40
N SER A 22 7.34 4.31 2.34
CA SER A 22 8.34 5.37 2.26
C SER A 22 9.34 5.19 1.11
N GLN A 23 9.45 3.97 0.57
CA GLN A 23 10.35 3.64 -0.54
C GLN A 23 9.67 3.78 -1.91
N VAL A 24 8.41 4.21 -1.97
CA VAL A 24 7.76 4.55 -3.24
C VAL A 24 8.55 5.69 -3.89
N SER A 25 8.97 5.46 -5.12
CA SER A 25 9.77 6.39 -5.91
C SER A 25 9.33 6.35 -7.37
N GLN A 26 9.98 7.16 -8.21
CA GLN A 26 9.66 7.17 -9.64
C GLN A 26 9.94 5.84 -10.36
N ASN A 27 10.79 4.98 -9.79
CA ASN A 27 11.10 3.64 -10.31
C ASN A 27 10.10 2.58 -9.86
N SER A 28 9.13 2.92 -9.00
CA SER A 28 8.09 2.00 -8.58
C SER A 28 7.12 1.68 -9.73
N PRO A 29 6.42 0.52 -9.69
CA PRO A 29 5.44 0.15 -10.70
C PRO A 29 4.36 1.23 -10.86
N GLY A 30 3.96 1.52 -12.10
CA GLY A 30 2.93 2.54 -12.38
C GLY A 30 1.55 2.23 -11.81
N ARG A 31 1.32 1.01 -11.31
CA ARG A 31 0.09 0.59 -10.63
C ARG A 31 0.41 0.02 -9.26
N LEU A 32 -0.31 0.48 -8.25
CA LEU A 32 -0.14 0.06 -6.88
C LEU A 32 -1.48 -0.34 -6.25
N TYR A 33 -1.38 -1.35 -5.39
CA TYR A 33 -2.45 -1.81 -4.52
C TYR A 33 -2.05 -1.48 -3.09
N VAL A 34 -2.92 -0.77 -2.38
CA VAL A 34 -2.64 -0.31 -1.02
C VAL A 34 -3.73 -0.80 -0.09
N ILE A 35 -3.32 -1.48 0.97
CA ILE A 35 -4.19 -1.82 2.10
C ILE A 35 -3.79 -0.89 3.23
N PRO A 36 -4.57 0.17 3.52
CA PRO A 36 -4.27 1.12 4.58
C PRO A 36 -4.54 0.45 5.92
N TYR A 37 -3.51 -0.22 6.45
CA TYR A 37 -3.59 -0.97 7.69
C TYR A 37 -2.48 -0.52 8.64
N GLY A 38 -2.87 -0.03 9.82
CA GLY A 38 -1.94 0.42 10.85
C GLY A 38 -1.31 1.79 10.61
N GLU A 39 -1.63 2.48 9.51
CA GLU A 39 -1.05 3.78 9.16
C GLU A 39 -1.28 4.85 10.25
N ALA A 40 -2.49 4.89 10.82
CA ALA A 40 -2.84 5.78 11.93
C ALA A 40 -2.00 5.54 13.20
N ILE A 41 -1.56 4.29 13.42
CA ILE A 41 -0.71 3.92 14.57
C ILE A 41 0.71 4.46 14.39
N HIS A 42 1.16 4.56 13.14
CA HIS A 42 2.52 4.97 12.78
C HIS A 42 2.62 6.41 12.24
N GLY A 43 1.52 7.16 12.21
CA GLY A 43 1.48 8.53 11.73
C GLY A 43 1.82 8.68 10.24
N ILE A 44 1.56 7.64 9.44
CA ILE A 44 1.86 7.63 7.99
C ILE A 44 0.60 8.06 7.23
N ASP A 45 0.76 8.99 6.29
CA ASP A 45 -0.29 9.38 5.34
C ASP A 45 0.10 8.89 3.94
N HIS A 46 -0.36 7.69 3.59
CA HIS A 46 -0.03 7.08 2.31
C HIS A 46 -0.56 7.86 1.12
N GLN A 47 -1.73 8.50 1.25
CA GLN A 47 -2.37 9.22 0.15
C GLN A 47 -1.46 10.37 -0.27
N LYS A 48 -1.01 11.16 0.72
CA LYS A 48 -0.07 12.25 0.48
C LYS A 48 1.24 11.78 -0.13
N ILE A 49 1.78 10.65 0.33
CA ILE A 49 3.02 10.06 -0.23
C ILE A 49 2.83 9.69 -1.70
N LEU A 50 1.71 9.05 -2.04
CA LEU A 50 1.42 8.58 -3.39
C LEU A 50 1.13 9.74 -4.35
N GLU A 51 0.32 10.72 -3.92
CA GLU A 51 0.05 11.94 -4.68
C GLU A 51 1.33 12.74 -4.96
N THR A 52 2.22 12.87 -3.97
CA THR A 52 3.53 13.52 -4.15
C THR A 52 4.42 12.80 -5.17
N ASN A 53 4.23 11.48 -5.32
CA ASN A 53 4.93 10.66 -6.31
C ASN A 53 4.18 10.54 -7.65
N GLY A 54 3.11 11.32 -7.84
CA GLY A 54 2.37 11.42 -9.10
C GLY A 54 1.30 10.34 -9.30
N TYR A 55 0.99 9.55 -8.28
CA TYR A 55 -0.11 8.59 -8.36
C TYR A 55 -1.45 9.27 -8.13
N THR A 56 -2.47 8.76 -8.81
CA THR A 56 -3.87 9.17 -8.68
C THR A 56 -4.69 8.02 -8.14
N PHE A 57 -5.56 8.31 -7.18
CA PHE A 57 -6.51 7.35 -6.66
C PHE A 57 -7.55 7.01 -7.73
N GLN A 58 -7.77 5.72 -7.96
CA GLN A 58 -8.73 5.23 -8.95
C GLN A 58 -10.02 4.78 -8.27
N TYR A 59 -9.93 3.81 -7.37
CA TYR A 59 -11.07 3.29 -6.63
C TYR A 59 -10.61 2.51 -5.40
N SER A 60 -11.55 2.25 -4.50
CA SER A 60 -11.38 1.32 -3.38
C SER A 60 -12.40 0.19 -3.45
N ARG A 61 -12.04 -0.96 -2.88
CA ARG A 61 -12.96 -2.07 -2.62
C ARG A 61 -12.82 -2.48 -1.17
N ASP A 62 -13.95 -2.64 -0.51
CA ASP A 62 -13.97 -3.12 0.88
C ASP A 62 -14.34 -4.60 0.91
N TYR A 63 -13.58 -5.38 1.66
CA TYR A 63 -13.86 -6.78 1.92
C TYR A 63 -13.52 -7.12 3.36
N ARG A 64 -14.50 -7.62 4.13
CA ARG A 64 -14.32 -7.97 5.55
C ARG A 64 -13.61 -6.86 6.37
N GLN A 65 -14.08 -5.62 6.23
CA GLN A 65 -13.52 -4.44 6.90
C GLN A 65 -12.07 -4.07 6.51
N LEU A 66 -11.50 -4.72 5.50
CA LEU A 66 -10.26 -4.30 4.87
C LEU A 66 -10.59 -3.50 3.63
N SER A 67 -10.09 -2.27 3.57
CA SER A 67 -10.13 -1.47 2.36
C SER A 67 -8.92 -1.79 1.49
N LEU A 68 -9.15 -2.03 0.20
CA LEU A 68 -8.11 -2.19 -0.79
C LEU A 68 -8.23 -1.04 -1.79
N GLN A 69 -7.22 -0.19 -1.83
CA GLN A 69 -7.17 0.97 -2.71
C GLN A 69 -6.31 0.70 -3.93
N TYR A 70 -6.74 1.28 -5.06
CA TYR A 70 -6.07 1.19 -6.34
C TYR A 70 -5.54 2.56 -6.74
N TRP A 71 -4.26 2.60 -7.09
CA TRP A 71 -3.54 3.81 -7.46
C TRP A 71 -2.80 3.61 -8.79
N GLU A 72 -2.85 4.62 -9.65
CA GLU A 72 -2.19 4.61 -10.96
C GLU A 72 -1.49 5.95 -11.23
N ARG A 73 -0.31 5.91 -11.84
CA ARG A 73 0.47 7.08 -12.25
C ARG A 73 0.43 7.24 -13.76
#